data_AF-A0A947HGE4-F1
#
_entry.id   AF-A0A947HGE4-F1
#
_cell.length_a   1.000
_cell.length_b   1.000
_cell.length_c   1.000
_cell.angle_alpha   90.00
_cell.angle_beta   90.00
_cell.angle_gamma   90.00
#
_symmetry.space_group_name_H-M   'P 1'
#
loop_
_entity.id
_entity.type
_entity.pdbx_description
1 polymer ?
#
loop_
_entity_poly.entity_id
_entity_poly.type
_entity_poly.pdbx_seq_one_letter_code
_entity_poly.pdbx_strand_id
1 'polypeptide(L)'
;VPGVAPNVAVPGPDSAGGVPVNAPKVPSIPDWSTGTAVVRDFLESEVGLAEGTYTYSNGSGLYDGGRFSALDLTRIMATMHRHPHGAMFFDSLSVAGKDGTLVGRLGALAGKVHGKTGTLDEVCTLVARVETRSGRIVAAAIVMNKTRNKNVAMRKAQDQLITLVADKL
;
A
#
# COMPACT_ATOMS: atom_id res chain seq x y z
N VAL A 1 -58.33 25.74 -4.37
CA VAL A 1 -57.28 24.75 -4.03
C VAL A 1 -56.82 24.05 -5.30
N PRO A 2 -55.70 24.48 -5.91
CA PRO A 2 -55.12 23.83 -7.08
C PRO A 2 -54.26 22.63 -6.68
N GLY A 3 -54.33 21.58 -7.49
CA GLY A 3 -53.74 20.26 -7.27
C GLY A 3 -52.21 20.21 -7.27
N VAL A 4 -51.70 19.34 -6.40
CA VAL A 4 -50.29 18.98 -6.23
C VAL A 4 -49.80 18.21 -7.46
N ALA A 5 -48.70 18.67 -8.05
CA ALA A 5 -48.02 18.03 -9.17
C ALA A 5 -47.41 16.66 -8.78
N PRO A 6 -47.34 15.69 -9.71
CA PRO A 6 -46.76 14.37 -9.44
C PRO A 6 -45.24 14.45 -9.23
N ASN A 7 -44.78 13.65 -8.26
CA ASN A 7 -43.40 13.51 -7.80
C ASN A 7 -42.49 13.01 -8.94
N VAL A 8 -41.46 13.78 -9.31
CA VAL A 8 -40.43 13.37 -10.26
C VAL A 8 -39.51 12.36 -9.57
N ALA A 9 -39.47 11.14 -10.10
CA ALA A 9 -38.58 10.08 -9.63
C ALA A 9 -37.12 10.46 -9.90
N VAL A 10 -36.28 10.37 -8.87
CA VAL A 10 -34.82 10.47 -8.98
C VAL A 10 -34.29 9.17 -9.60
N PRO A 11 -33.46 9.21 -10.65
CA PRO A 11 -32.87 7.99 -11.23
C PRO A 11 -31.91 7.31 -10.24
N GLY A 12 -32.06 6.00 -10.07
CA GLY A 12 -31.15 5.16 -9.28
C GLY A 12 -29.78 4.99 -9.95
N PRO A 13 -28.73 4.63 -9.19
CA PRO A 13 -27.36 4.59 -9.67
C PRO A 13 -27.03 3.29 -10.43
N ASP A 14 -27.74 3.02 -11.53
CA ASP A 14 -27.48 1.85 -12.39
C ASP A 14 -27.18 2.31 -13.83
N SER A 15 -26.09 3.06 -14.03
CA SER A 15 -25.56 3.31 -15.38
C SER A 15 -24.12 3.84 -15.38
N ALA A 16 -23.12 2.95 -15.30
CA ALA A 16 -21.83 3.08 -15.99
C ALA A 16 -20.91 1.87 -15.73
N GLY A 17 -20.56 1.14 -16.79
CA GLY A 17 -19.39 0.24 -16.83
C GLY A 17 -19.65 -1.20 -16.41
N GLY A 18 -19.53 -2.13 -17.36
CA GLY A 18 -19.55 -3.57 -17.08
C GLY A 18 -18.46 -3.93 -16.07
N VAL A 19 -18.85 -4.64 -15.01
CA VAL A 19 -17.93 -5.24 -14.04
C VAL A 19 -17.00 -6.21 -14.80
N PRO A 20 -15.68 -6.17 -14.61
CA PRO A 20 -14.79 -7.16 -15.22
C PRO A 20 -15.25 -8.58 -14.86
N VAL A 21 -15.25 -9.46 -15.86
CA VAL A 21 -15.80 -10.83 -15.86
C VAL A 21 -15.08 -11.83 -14.93
N ASN A 22 -14.31 -11.34 -13.96
CA ASN A 22 -13.62 -12.14 -12.96
C ASN A 22 -13.63 -11.42 -11.60
N ALA A 23 -14.82 -11.08 -11.12
CA ALA A 23 -14.97 -10.61 -9.76
C ALA A 23 -14.59 -11.74 -8.79
N PRO A 24 -13.73 -11.50 -7.77
CA PRO A 24 -13.43 -12.50 -6.76
C PRO A 24 -14.71 -13.03 -6.16
N LYS A 25 -14.75 -14.33 -5.86
CA LYS A 25 -15.92 -15.01 -5.30
C LYS A 25 -16.09 -14.57 -3.85
N VAL A 26 -16.64 -13.37 -3.63
CA VAL A 26 -16.83 -12.79 -2.29
C VAL A 26 -18.00 -13.51 -1.60
N PRO A 27 -17.78 -14.21 -0.47
CA PRO A 27 -18.89 -14.74 0.31
C PRO A 27 -19.88 -13.65 0.74
N SER A 28 -21.15 -14.02 0.90
CA SER A 28 -22.28 -13.09 1.11
C SER A 28 -22.30 -12.37 2.46
N ILE A 29 -21.34 -12.65 3.35
CA ILE A 29 -21.28 -12.06 4.70
C ILE A 29 -19.96 -11.28 4.82
N PRO A 30 -20.01 -9.98 5.15
CA PRO A 30 -18.81 -9.20 5.41
C PRO A 30 -18.17 -9.68 6.72
N ASP A 31 -17.08 -10.44 6.59
CA ASP A 31 -16.25 -10.90 7.69
C ASP A 31 -14.75 -10.86 7.35
N TRP A 32 -13.89 -11.14 8.33
CA TRP A 32 -12.44 -11.14 8.16
C TRP A 32 -11.95 -12.16 7.12
N SER A 33 -12.58 -13.33 7.06
CA SER A 33 -12.17 -14.39 6.14
C SER A 33 -12.45 -14.00 4.68
N THR A 34 -13.59 -13.37 4.46
CA THR A 34 -14.03 -12.83 3.18
C THR A 34 -13.13 -11.70 2.73
N GLY A 35 -12.85 -10.73 3.62
CA GLY A 35 -11.95 -9.62 3.31
C GLY A 35 -10.51 -10.07 3.02
N THR A 36 -9.99 -11.03 3.79
CA THR A 36 -8.64 -11.57 3.57
C THR A 36 -8.56 -12.41 2.30
N ALA A 37 -9.60 -13.15 1.94
CA ALA A 37 -9.66 -13.91 0.69
C ALA A 37 -9.55 -13.00 -0.54
N VAL A 38 -10.25 -11.86 -0.56
CA VAL A 38 -10.16 -10.89 -1.66
C VAL A 38 -8.74 -10.32 -1.81
N VAL A 39 -8.06 -10.04 -0.69
CA VAL A 39 -6.67 -9.56 -0.74
C VAL A 39 -5.72 -10.66 -1.23
N ARG A 40 -5.91 -11.91 -0.80
CA ARG A 40 -5.08 -13.04 -1.26
C ARG A 40 -5.24 -13.29 -2.75
N ASP A 41 -6.47 -13.23 -3.27
CA ASP A 41 -6.76 -13.34 -4.69
C ASP A 41 -6.05 -12.25 -5.50
N PHE A 42 -6.06 -11.00 -5.03
CA PHE A 42 -5.26 -9.92 -5.64
C PHE A 42 -3.74 -10.20 -5.59
N LEU A 43 -3.22 -10.65 -4.45
CA LEU A 43 -1.79 -10.96 -4.30
C LEU A 43 -1.36 -12.09 -5.24
N GLU A 44 -2.22 -13.07 -5.48
CA GLU A 44 -1.94 -14.17 -6.42
C GLU A 44 -2.10 -13.73 -7.88
N SER A 45 -3.27 -13.23 -8.26
CA SER A 45 -3.65 -12.97 -9.66
C SER A 45 -2.94 -11.76 -10.28
N GLU A 46 -2.71 -10.69 -9.51
CA GLU A 46 -2.17 -9.42 -10.02
C GLU A 46 -0.70 -9.22 -9.63
N VAL A 47 -0.32 -9.65 -8.42
CA VAL A 47 1.07 -9.49 -7.93
C VAL A 47 1.94 -10.71 -8.23
N GLY A 48 1.35 -11.89 -8.41
CA GLY A 48 2.08 -13.13 -8.67
C GLY A 48 2.74 -13.72 -7.42
N LEU A 49 2.15 -13.50 -6.24
CA LEU A 49 2.60 -14.09 -4.98
C LEU A 49 1.82 -15.37 -4.70
N ALA A 50 2.49 -16.50 -4.84
CA ALA A 50 1.90 -17.81 -4.61
C ALA A 50 1.50 -18.00 -3.14
N GLU A 51 0.40 -18.73 -2.91
CA GLU A 51 -0.01 -19.09 -1.56
C GLU A 51 1.10 -19.86 -0.84
N GLY A 52 1.27 -19.58 0.45
CA GLY A 52 2.33 -20.18 1.29
C GLY A 52 3.68 -19.46 1.24
N THR A 53 3.91 -18.50 0.33
CA THR A 53 5.14 -17.68 0.36
C THR A 53 5.03 -16.45 1.27
N TYR A 54 3.82 -16.12 1.73
CA TYR A 54 3.52 -15.03 2.65
C TYR A 54 2.44 -15.44 3.64
N THR A 55 2.30 -14.69 4.74
CA THR A 55 1.11 -14.79 5.61
C THR A 55 0.37 -13.46 5.63
N TYR A 56 -0.96 -13.53 5.58
CA TYR A 56 -1.85 -12.37 5.66
C TYR A 56 -3.15 -12.76 6.36
N SER A 57 -3.28 -12.34 7.62
CA SER A 57 -4.46 -12.59 8.46
C SER A 57 -5.21 -11.31 8.85
N ASN A 58 -4.63 -10.14 8.62
CA ASN A 58 -5.30 -8.84 8.79
C ASN A 58 -4.64 -7.75 7.94
N GLY A 59 -5.35 -6.62 7.78
CA GLY A 59 -4.88 -5.48 6.99
C GLY A 59 -4.11 -4.39 7.75
N SER A 60 -4.07 -4.39 9.08
CA SER A 60 -3.43 -3.30 9.84
C SER A 60 -1.95 -3.55 10.12
N GLY A 61 -1.56 -4.83 10.26
CA GLY A 61 -0.22 -5.22 10.70
C GLY A 61 0.03 -4.97 12.20
N LEU A 62 -1.02 -4.80 13.02
CA LEU A 62 -0.89 -4.50 14.46
C LEU A 62 -0.52 -5.74 15.32
N TYR A 63 -0.54 -6.94 14.75
CA TYR A 63 -0.13 -8.19 15.38
C TYR A 63 0.65 -9.08 14.40
N ASP A 64 1.25 -10.19 14.87
CA ASP A 64 1.98 -11.17 14.03
C ASP A 64 1.02 -11.94 13.10
N GLY A 65 0.48 -11.21 12.14
CA GLY A 65 -0.49 -11.69 11.16
C GLY A 65 -0.07 -11.43 9.72
N GLY A 66 1.06 -10.76 9.52
CA GLY A 66 1.59 -10.40 8.21
C GLY A 66 3.07 -10.76 8.10
N ARG A 67 3.42 -11.67 7.19
CA ARG A 67 4.82 -12.01 6.87
C ARG A 67 5.02 -11.93 5.38
N PHE A 68 5.82 -10.96 4.98
CA PHE A 68 6.20 -10.71 3.60
C PHE A 68 7.72 -10.52 3.54
N SER A 69 8.35 -11.03 2.49
CA SER A 69 9.73 -10.69 2.20
C SER A 69 9.83 -9.27 1.65
N ALA A 70 11.03 -8.69 1.67
CA ALA A 70 11.27 -7.40 1.02
C ALA A 70 10.97 -7.46 -0.50
N LEU A 71 11.21 -8.61 -1.14
CA LEU A 71 10.91 -8.82 -2.54
C LEU A 71 9.40 -8.82 -2.82
N ASP A 72 8.59 -9.40 -1.93
CA ASP A 72 7.14 -9.39 -2.09
C ASP A 72 6.60 -7.96 -2.02
N LEU A 73 7.11 -7.17 -1.07
CA LEU A 73 6.71 -5.77 -0.90
C LEU A 73 7.13 -4.89 -2.08
N THR A 74 8.31 -5.10 -2.66
CA THR A 74 8.71 -4.38 -3.88
C THR A 74 7.91 -4.81 -5.10
N ARG A 75 7.53 -6.10 -5.20
CA ARG A 75 6.60 -6.58 -6.24
C ARG A 75 5.24 -5.91 -6.13
N ILE A 76 4.65 -5.84 -4.94
CA ILE A 76 3.38 -5.13 -4.71
C ILE A 76 3.49 -3.67 -5.18
N MET A 77 4.54 -2.96 -4.76
CA MET A 77 4.75 -1.57 -5.17
C MET A 77 4.92 -1.43 -6.70
N ALA A 78 5.66 -2.34 -7.33
CA ALA A 78 5.86 -2.33 -8.77
C ALA A 78 4.58 -2.66 -9.54
N THR A 79 3.75 -3.59 -9.06
CA THR A 79 2.43 -3.89 -9.61
C THR A 79 1.52 -2.67 -9.52
N MET A 80 1.42 -2.06 -8.33
CA MET A 80 0.61 -0.86 -8.14
C MET A 80 1.08 0.33 -8.98
N HIS A 81 2.37 0.43 -9.30
CA HIS A 81 2.88 1.46 -10.21
C HIS A 81 2.29 1.38 -11.63
N ARG A 82 1.94 0.19 -12.10
CA ARG A 82 1.32 -0.03 -13.42
C ARG A 82 -0.19 -0.24 -13.35
N HIS A 83 -0.75 -0.35 -12.15
CA HIS A 83 -2.15 -0.67 -11.93
C HIS A 83 -3.06 0.54 -12.25
N PRO A 84 -4.28 0.35 -12.79
CA PRO A 84 -5.22 1.45 -13.06
C PRO A 84 -5.52 2.33 -11.85
N HIS A 85 -5.53 1.75 -10.64
CA HIS A 85 -5.72 2.47 -9.37
C HIS A 85 -4.41 2.92 -8.71
N GLY A 86 -3.28 2.86 -9.43
CA GLY A 86 -1.95 3.19 -8.91
C GLY A 86 -1.85 4.61 -8.38
N ALA A 87 -2.39 5.60 -9.10
CA ALA A 87 -2.35 7.00 -8.67
C ALA A 87 -2.96 7.19 -7.27
N MET A 88 -4.21 6.73 -7.10
CA MET A 88 -4.90 6.78 -5.81
C MET A 88 -4.15 6.03 -4.70
N PHE A 89 -3.53 4.89 -5.04
CA PHE A 89 -2.69 4.16 -4.09
C PHE A 89 -1.48 4.98 -3.63
N PHE A 90 -0.71 5.57 -4.54
CA PHE A 90 0.46 6.39 -4.15
C PHE A 90 0.09 7.70 -3.46
N ASP A 91 -1.08 8.27 -3.78
CA ASP A 91 -1.61 9.45 -3.11
C ASP A 91 -2.02 9.16 -1.66
N SER A 92 -2.36 7.91 -1.34
CA SER A 92 -2.66 7.50 0.05
C SER A 92 -1.41 7.29 0.91
N LEU A 93 -0.22 7.23 0.30
CA LEU A 93 1.03 7.01 1.02
C LEU A 93 1.59 8.31 1.61
N SER A 94 2.29 8.20 2.74
CA SER A 94 3.02 9.34 3.31
C SER A 94 4.10 9.83 2.35
N VAL A 95 4.24 11.15 2.24
CA VAL A 95 5.22 11.80 1.36
C VAL A 95 6.37 12.37 2.19
N ALA A 96 7.61 12.01 1.82
CA ALA A 96 8.81 12.50 2.49
C ALA A 96 8.84 14.03 2.56
N GLY A 97 9.15 14.55 3.76
CA GLY A 97 9.24 15.99 4.03
C GLY A 97 7.92 16.75 3.97
N LYS A 98 6.77 16.08 3.77
CA LYS A 98 5.48 16.76 3.53
C LYS A 98 4.34 16.26 4.41
N ASP A 99 4.18 14.93 4.55
CA ASP A 99 2.98 14.37 5.17
C ASP A 99 3.24 13.09 5.99
N GLY A 100 2.34 12.85 6.94
CA GLY A 100 2.20 11.63 7.70
C GLY A 100 3.46 11.22 8.43
N THR A 101 3.79 9.94 8.34
CA THR A 101 4.91 9.35 9.09
C THR A 101 6.29 9.67 8.50
N LEU A 102 6.35 10.36 7.36
CA LEU A 102 7.59 10.78 6.69
C LEU A 102 7.80 12.30 6.71
N VAL A 103 6.93 13.08 7.36
CA VAL A 103 7.03 14.55 7.39
C VAL A 103 8.38 15.07 7.90
N GLY A 104 8.96 14.42 8.92
CA GLY A 104 10.27 14.76 9.49
C GLY A 104 11.43 13.91 8.97
N ARG A 105 11.24 13.14 7.89
CA ARG A 105 12.22 12.18 7.37
C ARG A 105 12.59 12.50 5.93
N LEU A 106 13.78 12.07 5.51
CA LEU A 106 14.23 12.12 4.12
C LEU A 106 14.16 13.54 3.50
N GLY A 107 14.53 14.57 4.24
CA GLY A 107 14.36 15.98 3.80
C GLY A 107 15.03 16.33 2.46
N ALA A 108 16.20 15.76 2.17
CA ALA A 108 16.87 15.96 0.86
C ALA A 108 16.09 15.34 -0.33
N LEU A 109 15.13 14.46 -0.04
CA LEU A 109 14.24 13.79 -1.00
C LEU A 109 12.78 14.23 -0.82
N ALA A 110 12.54 15.44 -0.30
CA ALA A 110 11.20 15.94 -0.07
C ALA A 110 10.35 15.88 -1.35
N GLY A 111 9.16 15.27 -1.27
CA GLY A 111 8.27 15.05 -2.41
C GLY A 111 8.69 13.96 -3.41
N LYS A 112 9.87 13.35 -3.25
CA LYS A 112 10.40 12.32 -4.17
C LYS A 112 10.22 10.89 -3.66
N VAL A 113 9.77 10.74 -2.42
CA VAL A 113 9.54 9.44 -1.78
C VAL A 113 8.12 9.38 -1.27
N HIS A 114 7.37 8.40 -1.78
CA HIS A 114 6.04 8.02 -1.28
C HIS A 114 6.20 6.67 -0.61
N GLY A 115 5.79 6.54 0.66
CA GLY A 115 6.02 5.30 1.38
C GLY A 115 5.09 5.05 2.53
N LYS A 116 5.04 3.77 2.91
CA LYS A 116 4.38 3.30 4.12
C LYS A 116 5.42 2.89 5.14
N THR A 117 5.26 3.41 6.35
CA THR A 117 6.04 2.98 7.52
C THR A 117 5.29 1.92 8.32
N GLY A 118 6.05 1.03 8.95
CA GLY A 118 5.59 0.12 9.99
C GLY A 118 6.52 0.20 11.20
N THR A 119 5.97 0.27 12.40
CA THR A 119 6.77 0.20 13.62
C THR A 119 5.97 -0.52 14.70
N LEU A 120 6.55 -1.62 15.20
CA LEU A 120 6.11 -2.34 16.38
C LEU A 120 7.31 -2.45 17.34
N ASP A 121 7.12 -3.08 18.50
CA ASP A 121 8.17 -3.22 19.51
C ASP A 121 9.45 -3.88 18.97
N GLU A 122 9.30 -4.88 18.10
CA GLU A 122 10.42 -5.65 17.55
C GLU A 122 10.59 -5.50 16.03
N VAL A 123 9.81 -4.63 15.38
CA VAL A 123 9.82 -4.51 13.93
C VAL A 123 9.86 -3.05 13.51
N CYS A 124 10.72 -2.73 12.55
CA CYS A 124 10.73 -1.44 11.88
C CYS A 124 10.82 -1.63 10.36
N THR A 125 9.84 -1.10 9.63
CA THR A 125 9.76 -1.24 8.18
C THR A 125 9.52 0.08 7.47
N LEU A 126 10.04 0.17 6.24
CA LEU A 126 9.73 1.21 5.28
C LEU A 126 9.65 0.58 3.88
N VAL A 127 8.49 0.74 3.24
CA VAL A 127 8.27 0.37 1.84
C VAL A 127 7.98 1.66 1.07
N ALA A 128 8.69 1.88 -0.04
CA ALA A 128 8.71 3.18 -0.70
C ALA A 128 8.82 3.08 -2.22
N ARG A 129 8.14 3.99 -2.90
CA ARG A 129 8.40 4.41 -4.27
C ARG A 129 9.36 5.59 -4.19
N VAL A 130 10.49 5.47 -4.86
CA VAL A 130 11.58 6.46 -4.82
C VAL A 130 11.83 6.98 -6.22
N GLU A 131 11.76 8.29 -6.40
CA GLU A 131 12.29 8.97 -7.57
C GLU A 131 13.78 9.21 -7.38
N THR A 132 14.57 8.57 -8.23
CA THR A 132 16.04 8.65 -8.23
C THR A 132 16.55 9.92 -8.89
N ARG A 133 17.83 10.22 -8.69
CA ARG A 133 18.50 11.36 -9.34
C ARG A 133 18.54 11.24 -10.86
N SER A 134 18.56 10.02 -11.38
CA SER A 134 18.49 9.75 -12.83
C SER A 134 17.08 9.94 -13.41
N GLY A 135 16.07 10.22 -12.58
CA GLY A 135 14.67 10.34 -12.98
C GLY A 135 13.93 9.01 -13.03
N ARG A 136 14.59 7.90 -12.72
CA ARG A 136 13.94 6.58 -12.64
C ARG A 136 13.10 6.47 -11.39
N ILE A 137 11.98 5.77 -11.51
CA ILE A 137 11.15 5.35 -10.38
C ILE A 137 11.54 3.93 -9.98
N VAL A 138 11.85 3.74 -8.70
CA VAL A 138 12.20 2.43 -8.14
C VAL A 138 11.34 2.11 -6.92
N ALA A 139 11.06 0.82 -6.72
CA ALA A 139 10.46 0.32 -5.50
C ALA A 139 11.55 -0.16 -4.55
N ALA A 140 11.48 0.23 -3.27
CA ALA A 140 12.40 -0.21 -2.22
C ALA A 140 11.61 -0.68 -1.00
N ALA A 141 12.05 -1.77 -0.39
CA ALA A 141 11.48 -2.28 0.84
C ALA A 141 12.60 -2.63 1.82
N ILE A 142 12.50 -2.09 3.04
CA ILE A 142 13.44 -2.33 4.12
C ILE A 142 12.65 -2.90 5.28
N VAL A 143 12.92 -4.16 5.62
CA VAL A 143 12.25 -4.89 6.69
C VAL A 143 13.28 -5.28 7.73
N MET A 144 13.19 -4.70 8.92
CA MET A 144 14.09 -4.97 10.04
C MET A 144 13.29 -5.58 11.18
N ASN A 145 13.60 -6.83 11.53
CA ASN A 145 13.01 -7.57 12.65
C ASN A 145 13.97 -7.61 13.84
N LYS A 146 13.46 -7.95 15.03
CA LYS A 146 14.20 -7.99 16.30
C LYS A 146 14.83 -6.63 16.66
N THR A 147 14.06 -5.56 16.47
CA THR A 147 14.52 -4.16 16.65
C THR A 147 14.21 -3.56 18.02
N ARG A 148 13.95 -4.38 19.05
CA ARG A 148 13.58 -3.92 20.40
C ARG A 148 14.54 -2.84 20.89
N ASN A 149 13.99 -1.70 21.31
CA ASN A 149 14.70 -0.50 21.78
C ASN A 149 15.66 0.14 20.76
N LYS A 150 15.57 -0.19 19.47
CA LYS A 150 16.45 0.32 18.40
C LYS A 150 15.71 1.10 17.31
N ASN A 151 14.41 1.34 17.47
CA ASN A 151 13.56 1.92 16.43
C ASN A 151 14.07 3.25 15.86
N VAL A 152 14.66 4.13 16.69
CA VAL A 152 15.26 5.39 16.20
C VAL A 152 16.45 5.13 15.28
N ALA A 153 17.38 4.26 15.69
CA ALA A 153 18.55 3.90 14.89
C ALA A 153 18.15 3.16 13.59
N MET A 154 17.15 2.28 13.66
CA MET A 154 16.64 1.55 12.49
C MET A 154 15.96 2.47 11.49
N ARG A 155 15.16 3.45 11.94
CA ARG A 155 14.59 4.49 11.06
C ARG A 155 15.67 5.31 10.37
N LYS A 156 16.73 5.68 11.09
CA LYS A 156 17.88 6.38 10.50
C LYS A 156 18.58 5.52 9.44
N ALA A 157 18.78 4.23 9.71
CA ALA A 157 19.36 3.31 8.74
C ALA A 157 18.47 3.14 7.49
N GLN A 158 17.14 3.06 7.67
CA GLN A 158 16.19 3.06 6.56
C GLN A 158 16.36 4.31 5.69
N ASP A 159 16.42 5.49 6.33
CA ASP A 159 16.53 6.76 5.62
C ASP A 159 17.84 6.85 4.81
N GLN A 160 18.94 6.36 5.39
CA GLN A 160 20.24 6.29 4.72
C GLN A 160 20.19 5.36 3.50
N LEU A 161 19.59 4.17 3.63
CA LEU A 161 19.46 3.22 2.52
C LEU A 161 18.59 3.78 1.39
N ILE A 162 17.45 4.42 1.70
CA ILE A 162 16.62 5.07 0.69
C ILE A 162 17.36 6.21 -0.01
N THR A 163 18.15 6.99 0.74
CA THR A 163 18.99 8.05 0.15
C THR A 163 20.02 7.47 -0.81
N LEU A 164 20.69 6.38 -0.43
CA LEU A 164 21.63 5.69 -1.30
C LEU A 164 20.96 5.15 -2.57
N VAL A 165 19.76 4.57 -2.45
CA VAL A 165 18.97 4.11 -3.60
C VAL A 165 18.64 5.26 -4.55
N ALA A 166 18.17 6.39 -4.01
CA ALA A 166 17.85 7.58 -4.82
C ALA A 166 19.08 8.15 -5.54
N ASP A 167 20.25 8.06 -4.91
CA ASP A 167 21.48 8.66 -5.40
C ASP A 167 22.26 7.80 -6.41
N LYS A 168 22.15 6.46 -6.29
CA LYS A 168 23.02 5.52 -7.01
C LYS A 168 22.33 4.77 -8.16
N LEU A 169 21.01 4.83 -8.28
CA LEU A 169 20.24 4.14 -9.32
C LEU A 169 19.66 5.08 -10.39
#